data_AF-A0A9W4SW92-F1
#
_entry.id   AF-A0A9W4SW92-F1
#
_cell.length_a   1.000
_cell.length_b   1.000
_cell.length_c   1.000
_cell.angle_alpha   90.00
_cell.angle_beta   90.00
_cell.angle_gamma   90.00
#
_symmetry.space_group_name_H-M   'P 1'
#
loop_
_entity.id
_entity.type
_entity.pdbx_description
1 polymer ?
#
loop_
_entity_poly.entity_id
_entity_poly.type
_entity_poly.pdbx_seq_one_letter_code
_entity_poly.pdbx_strand_id
1 'polypeptide(L)'
;MNTPNSTTSSELETPLSFSFTNINSLVHNLISKPTFSPFNLEQDIDQVLQSLKRQCEEEYVKLNEIRSKLKHFETPLNALSEEEKRDTLNESEIIHDTLLDKLKRFQQNIGSMTQKSEIGVIREKINTVRKDFDTLMYEFRKFADTNFPPQDCASDEIMIDNSDDLENENEIMLSLKDMIEDLMNQTYSNPNNPYLKFDPDRVWNPYVETLIRAGIAKRHPNDANMLKLVEFHL
;
A
#
# COMPACT_ATOMS: atom_id res chain seq x y z
N MET A 1 10.51 33.84 -17.37
CA MET A 1 10.60 35.01 -16.49
C MET A 1 10.65 34.53 -15.05
N ASN A 2 11.68 34.98 -14.33
CA ASN A 2 11.92 34.98 -12.88
C ASN A 2 12.29 33.65 -12.18
N THR A 3 13.60 33.34 -12.17
CA THR A 3 14.39 33.11 -10.94
C THR A 3 14.90 34.48 -10.41
N PRO A 4 15.54 34.67 -9.22
CA PRO A 4 16.12 33.72 -8.25
C PRO A 4 15.83 34.05 -6.76
N ASN A 5 16.30 33.22 -5.81
CA ASN A 5 17.16 33.66 -4.70
C ASN A 5 17.52 32.52 -3.71
N SER A 6 18.83 32.37 -3.53
CA SER A 6 19.51 31.66 -2.44
C SER A 6 19.80 32.65 -1.31
N THR A 7 19.55 32.33 -0.03
CA THR A 7 20.19 32.96 1.17
C THR A 7 19.80 32.15 2.42
N THR A 8 20.75 31.49 3.10
CA THR A 8 21.30 31.77 4.47
C THR A 8 20.28 31.58 5.62
N SER A 9 20.51 30.83 6.71
CA SER A 9 21.55 30.96 7.75
C SER A 9 21.41 29.74 8.70
N SER A 10 22.44 28.93 8.99
CA SER A 10 23.33 29.02 10.16
C SER A 10 22.65 29.35 11.50
N GLU A 11 22.41 28.33 12.34
CA GLU A 11 22.28 28.48 13.81
C GLU A 11 22.47 27.09 14.47
N LEU A 12 23.72 26.63 14.54
CA LEU A 12 24.15 25.67 15.56
C LEU A 12 24.63 26.52 16.73
N GLU A 13 23.78 26.70 17.73
CA GLU A 13 24.18 27.28 19.01
C GLU A 13 25.24 26.39 19.65
N THR A 14 26.47 26.91 19.65
CA THR A 14 27.59 26.37 20.40
C THR A 14 27.59 27.06 21.76
N PRO A 15 27.33 26.36 22.88
CA PRO A 15 27.76 26.86 24.16
C PRO A 15 29.14 26.25 24.40
N LEU A 16 30.18 27.04 24.15
CA LEU A 16 31.47 27.07 24.86
C LEU A 16 32.44 27.88 24.01
N SER A 17 32.17 29.19 23.92
CA SER A 17 33.19 30.17 23.59
C SER A 17 34.23 30.14 24.72
N PHE A 18 35.30 29.36 24.56
CA PHE A 18 36.52 29.57 25.32
C PHE A 18 37.21 30.78 24.71
N SER A 19 36.85 31.96 25.22
CA SER A 19 37.60 33.18 24.93
C SER A 19 38.99 33.04 25.54
N PHE A 20 40.03 32.98 24.70
CA PHE A 20 41.43 33.19 25.10
C PHE A 20 41.72 34.66 25.45
N THR A 21 40.78 35.34 26.11
CA THR A 21 40.96 36.73 26.57
C THR A 21 42.05 36.84 27.63
N ASN A 22 42.46 35.73 28.25
CA ASN A 22 43.46 35.75 29.31
C ASN A 22 44.91 35.89 28.80
N ILE A 23 45.20 35.68 27.51
CA ILE A 23 46.54 35.96 26.97
C ILE A 23 46.77 37.47 26.85
N ASN A 24 45.70 38.25 26.59
CA ASN A 24 45.80 39.71 26.59
C ASN A 24 46.02 40.30 27.98
N SER A 25 45.61 39.61 29.06
CA SER A 25 45.95 40.03 30.44
C SER A 25 47.44 39.83 30.73
N LEU A 26 48.05 38.80 30.14
CA LEU A 26 49.50 38.56 30.18
C LEU A 26 50.27 39.71 29.52
N VAL A 27 49.75 40.22 28.39
CA VAL A 27 50.36 41.36 27.66
C VAL A 27 50.10 42.69 28.39
N HIS A 28 48.90 42.91 28.96
CA HIS A 28 48.62 44.14 29.69
C HIS A 28 49.36 44.26 31.03
N ASN A 29 49.62 43.15 31.75
CA ASN A 29 50.48 43.16 32.94
C ASN A 29 51.97 43.32 32.61
N LEU A 30 52.38 43.11 31.35
CA LEU A 30 53.73 43.42 30.86
C LEU A 30 53.85 44.85 30.31
N ILE A 31 52.74 45.57 30.10
CA ILE A 31 52.72 46.94 29.52
C ILE A 31 52.73 48.05 30.60
N SER A 32 52.54 47.75 31.88
CA SER A 32 53.03 48.65 32.93
C SER A 32 54.53 48.43 33.11
N LYS A 33 55.34 49.24 32.39
CA LYS A 33 56.82 49.25 32.47
C LYS A 33 57.32 48.95 33.89
N PRO A 34 57.92 47.79 34.17
CA PRO A 34 58.68 47.63 35.39
C PRO A 34 59.89 48.56 35.28
N THR A 35 59.96 49.53 36.18
CA THR A 35 61.15 50.39 36.31
C THR A 35 62.21 49.54 37.00
N PHE A 36 62.94 48.73 36.21
CA PHE A 36 64.01 47.89 36.73
C PHE A 36 65.12 48.77 37.32
N SER A 37 65.32 48.64 38.63
CA SER A 37 66.45 49.21 39.35
C SER A 37 67.72 48.36 39.06
N PRO A 38 68.89 48.94 38.78
CA PRO A 38 70.08 48.19 38.37
C PRO A 38 70.70 47.27 39.44
N PHE A 39 70.13 47.21 40.64
CA PHE A 39 70.73 46.55 41.80
C PHE A 39 70.01 45.28 42.30
N ASN A 40 69.01 44.72 41.60
CA ASN A 40 68.32 43.51 42.10
C ASN A 40 67.69 42.59 41.03
N LEU A 41 68.35 42.45 39.88
CA LEU A 41 67.84 41.70 38.72
C LEU A 41 67.59 40.21 39.00
N GLU A 42 68.41 39.60 39.86
CA GLU A 42 68.33 38.17 40.20
C GLU A 42 67.10 37.88 41.08
N GLN A 43 66.78 38.81 42.00
CA GLN A 43 65.63 38.71 42.87
C GLN A 43 64.29 38.88 42.11
N ASP A 44 64.27 39.73 41.09
CA ASP A 44 63.10 39.91 40.22
C ASP A 44 62.84 38.68 39.34
N ILE A 45 63.90 38.02 38.84
CA ILE A 45 63.78 36.79 38.04
C ILE A 45 63.23 35.62 38.87
N ASP A 46 63.75 35.44 40.09
CA ASP A 46 63.27 34.40 41.00
C ASP A 46 61.80 34.58 41.37
N GLN A 47 61.36 35.83 41.54
CA GLN A 47 59.97 36.15 41.84
C GLN A 47 59.03 35.81 40.67
N VAL A 48 59.46 36.06 39.43
CA VAL A 48 58.71 35.67 38.22
C VAL A 48 58.63 34.15 38.09
N LEU A 49 59.75 33.43 38.31
CA LEU A 49 59.78 31.97 38.26
C LEU A 49 58.87 31.32 39.32
N GLN A 50 58.85 31.86 40.54
CA GLN A 50 57.93 31.41 41.58
C GLN A 50 56.47 31.66 41.21
N SER A 51 56.16 32.81 40.61
CA SER A 51 54.79 33.12 40.18
C SER A 51 54.32 32.18 39.07
N LEU A 52 55.17 31.90 38.07
CA LEU A 52 54.88 30.94 37.00
C LEU A 52 54.71 29.52 37.54
N LYS A 53 55.57 29.10 38.47
CA LYS A 53 55.45 27.79 39.12
C LYS A 53 54.12 27.64 39.85
N ARG A 54 53.74 28.64 40.65
CA ARG A 54 52.46 28.66 41.36
C ARG A 54 51.29 28.60 40.38
N GLN A 55 51.36 29.34 39.28
CA GLN A 55 50.30 29.33 38.26
C GLN A 55 50.18 27.96 37.56
N CYS A 56 51.30 27.30 37.25
CA CYS A 56 51.30 25.92 36.75
C CYS A 56 50.66 24.94 37.75
N GLU A 57 50.96 25.08 39.03
CA GLU A 57 50.36 24.24 40.09
C GLU A 57 48.84 24.47 40.20
N GLU A 58 48.39 25.72 40.15
CA GLU A 58 46.97 26.08 40.15
C GLU A 58 46.23 25.53 38.93
N GLU A 59 46.80 25.66 37.72
CA GLU A 59 46.20 25.12 36.50
C GLU A 59 46.21 23.58 36.50
N TYR A 60 47.24 22.95 37.07
CA TYR A 60 47.27 21.51 37.23
C TYR A 60 46.14 20.99 38.15
N VAL A 61 45.86 21.72 39.24
CA VAL A 61 44.74 21.40 40.14
C VAL A 61 43.40 21.52 39.41
N LYS A 62 43.19 22.61 38.65
CA LYS A 62 41.97 22.82 37.84
C LYS A 62 41.80 21.72 36.79
N LEU A 63 42.86 21.34 36.09
CA LEU A 63 42.83 20.25 35.11
C LEU A 63 42.45 18.92 35.75
N ASN A 64 42.97 18.63 36.94
CA ASN A 64 42.64 17.40 37.65
C ASN A 64 41.18 17.39 38.15
N GLU A 65 40.67 18.55 38.57
CA GLU A 65 39.26 18.72 38.95
C GLU A 65 38.32 18.58 37.74
N ILE A 66 38.69 19.13 36.59
CA ILE A 66 37.93 18.94 35.34
C ILE A 66 37.94 17.46 34.94
N ARG A 67 39.09 16.80 35.02
CA ARG A 67 39.23 15.37 34.71
C ARG A 67 38.38 14.50 35.64
N SER A 68 38.33 14.81 36.93
CA SER A 68 37.49 14.06 37.88
C SER A 68 36.00 14.28 37.61
N LYS A 69 35.59 15.51 37.29
CA LYS A 69 34.22 15.82 36.85
C LYS A 69 33.86 15.08 35.57
N LEU A 70 34.73 15.09 34.55
CA LEU A 70 34.51 14.39 33.29
C LEU A 70 34.27 12.89 33.53
N LYS A 71 35.13 12.27 34.33
CA LYS A 71 35.00 10.85 34.70
C LYS A 71 33.69 10.57 35.45
N HIS A 72 33.27 11.47 36.33
CA HIS A 72 32.00 11.36 37.05
C HIS A 72 30.79 11.43 36.13
N PHE A 73 30.85 12.19 35.03
CA PHE A 73 29.76 12.25 34.04
C PHE A 73 29.80 11.14 33.00
N GLU A 74 30.98 10.59 32.71
CA GLU A 74 31.16 9.50 31.75
C GLU A 74 30.62 8.15 32.27
N THR A 75 30.77 7.86 33.57
CA THR A 75 30.31 6.59 34.13
C THR A 75 28.78 6.41 34.13
N PRO A 76 27.95 7.40 34.51
CA PRO A 76 26.49 7.29 34.38
C PRO A 76 26.02 7.20 32.93
N LEU A 77 26.67 7.91 32.00
CA LEU A 77 26.30 7.91 30.59
C LEU A 77 26.46 6.52 29.97
N ASN A 78 27.60 5.87 30.25
CA ASN A 78 27.85 4.52 29.78
C ASN A 78 26.90 3.49 30.44
N ALA A 79 26.59 3.66 31.74
CA ALA A 79 25.65 2.78 32.43
C ALA A 79 24.24 2.87 31.84
N LEU A 80 23.75 4.08 31.57
CA LEU A 80 22.45 4.32 30.92
C LEU A 80 22.43 3.72 29.50
N SER A 81 23.50 3.91 28.73
CA SER A 81 23.62 3.34 27.38
C SER A 81 23.56 1.81 27.37
N GLU A 82 24.16 1.14 28.37
CA GLU A 82 24.09 -0.32 28.50
C GLU A 82 22.73 -0.81 29.01
N GLU A 83 22.05 -0.02 29.84
CA GLU A 83 20.68 -0.31 30.30
C GLU A 83 19.68 -0.25 29.14
N GLU A 84 19.73 0.80 28.31
CA GLU A 84 18.89 0.93 27.11
C GLU A 84 19.08 -0.25 26.14
N LYS A 85 20.33 -0.72 25.96
CA LYS A 85 20.62 -1.90 25.13
C LYS A 85 20.02 -3.16 25.71
N ARG A 86 20.08 -3.34 27.04
CA ARG A 86 19.48 -4.48 27.73
C ARG A 86 17.96 -4.49 27.60
N ASP A 87 17.33 -3.33 27.76
CA ASP A 87 15.88 -3.20 27.65
C ASP A 87 15.41 -3.49 26.23
N THR A 88 16.09 -2.92 25.23
CA THR A 88 15.83 -3.19 23.81
C THR A 88 15.98 -4.68 23.48
N LEU A 89 17.02 -5.34 24.02
CA LEU A 89 17.24 -6.77 23.81
C LEU A 89 16.13 -7.61 24.43
N ASN A 90 15.72 -7.29 25.67
CA ASN A 90 14.64 -7.96 26.37
C ASN A 90 13.29 -7.79 25.66
N GLU A 91 12.97 -6.58 25.18
CA GLU A 91 11.78 -6.36 24.35
C GLU A 91 11.81 -7.20 23.07
N SER A 92 12.96 -7.23 22.39
CA SER A 92 13.14 -8.05 21.18
C SER A 92 12.96 -9.54 21.46
N GLU A 93 13.46 -10.04 22.60
CA GLU A 93 13.31 -11.43 23.02
C GLU A 93 11.84 -11.77 23.31
N ILE A 94 11.12 -10.91 24.05
CA ILE A 94 9.69 -11.08 24.32
C ILE A 94 8.89 -11.10 23.02
N ILE A 95 9.18 -10.19 22.08
CA ILE A 95 8.51 -10.15 20.78
C ILE A 95 8.78 -11.45 20.02
N HIS A 96 10.04 -11.88 19.95
CA HIS A 96 10.44 -13.09 19.26
C HIS A 96 9.73 -14.33 19.82
N ASP A 97 9.70 -14.48 21.15
CA ASP A 97 9.05 -15.61 21.81
C ASP A 97 7.54 -15.58 21.64
N THR A 98 6.94 -14.40 21.72
CA THR A 98 5.50 -14.21 21.46
C THR A 98 5.16 -14.57 20.01
N LEU A 99 6.01 -14.21 19.05
CA LEU A 99 5.83 -14.56 17.64
C LEU A 99 6.00 -16.06 17.41
N LEU A 100 6.99 -16.70 18.05
CA LEU A 100 7.19 -18.15 17.99
C LEU A 100 5.98 -18.90 18.57
N ASP A 101 5.45 -18.46 19.71
CA ASP A 101 4.25 -19.06 20.31
C ASP A 101 3.04 -18.89 19.40
N LYS A 102 2.82 -17.69 18.84
CA LYS A 102 1.77 -17.46 17.85
C LYS A 102 1.93 -18.35 16.63
N LEU A 103 3.14 -18.50 16.10
CA LEU A 103 3.42 -19.35 14.94
C LEU A 103 3.13 -20.82 15.25
N LYS A 104 3.56 -21.31 16.42
CA LYS A 104 3.27 -22.67 16.89
C LYS A 104 1.76 -22.91 17.03
N ARG A 105 1.03 -21.96 17.61
CA ARG A 105 -0.44 -22.00 17.69
C ARG A 105 -1.08 -22.00 16.30
N PHE A 106 -0.60 -21.17 15.37
CA PHE A 106 -1.06 -21.16 13.99
C PHE A 106 -0.83 -22.50 13.31
N GLN A 107 0.36 -23.10 13.44
CA GLN A 107 0.66 -24.41 12.86
C GLN A 107 -0.20 -25.54 13.46
N GLN A 108 -0.40 -25.53 14.77
CA GLN A 108 -1.31 -26.48 15.44
C GLN A 108 -2.76 -26.27 15.00
N ASN A 109 -3.18 -25.02 14.81
CA ASN A 109 -4.51 -24.67 14.32
C ASN A 109 -4.69 -24.95 12.83
N ILE A 110 -3.65 -24.90 11.99
CA ILE A 110 -3.76 -25.26 10.56
C ILE A 110 -4.22 -26.71 10.39
N GLY A 111 -3.85 -27.61 11.32
CA GLY A 111 -4.32 -29.00 11.34
C GLY A 111 -5.77 -29.19 11.79
N SER A 112 -6.37 -28.25 12.54
CA SER A 112 -7.74 -28.34 13.07
C SER A 112 -8.75 -27.39 12.39
N MET A 113 -8.26 -26.30 11.80
CA MET A 113 -9.05 -25.21 11.21
C MET A 113 -9.28 -25.41 9.71
N THR A 114 -8.60 -26.37 9.10
CA THR A 114 -8.82 -26.81 7.71
C THR A 114 -10.24 -27.30 7.45
N GLN A 115 -11.00 -27.65 8.49
CA GLN A 115 -12.38 -28.14 8.35
C GLN A 115 -13.48 -27.13 8.71
N LYS A 116 -13.17 -25.95 9.28
CA LYS A 116 -14.24 -25.04 9.76
C LYS A 116 -13.88 -23.55 9.76
N SER A 117 -13.04 -23.12 8.82
CA SER A 117 -12.88 -21.69 8.55
C SER A 117 -14.16 -21.14 7.91
N GLU A 118 -14.62 -19.96 8.32
CA GLU A 118 -15.73 -19.23 7.69
C GLU A 118 -15.51 -19.08 6.17
N ILE A 119 -14.25 -18.96 5.74
CA ILE A 119 -13.84 -18.95 4.34
C ILE A 119 -14.17 -20.28 3.65
N GLY A 120 -14.02 -21.41 4.35
CA GLY A 120 -14.36 -22.74 3.86
C GLY A 120 -15.87 -22.87 3.61
N VAL A 121 -16.69 -22.39 4.54
CA VAL A 121 -18.16 -22.37 4.41
C VAL A 121 -18.59 -21.48 3.24
N ILE A 122 -17.99 -20.30 3.08
CA ILE A 122 -18.28 -19.40 1.95
C ILE A 122 -17.89 -20.05 0.63
N ARG A 123 -16.70 -20.68 0.56
CA ARG A 123 -16.23 -21.39 -0.63
C ARG A 123 -17.17 -22.52 -1.02
N GLU A 124 -17.64 -23.30 -0.04
CA GLU A 124 -18.60 -24.37 -0.26
C GLU A 124 -19.93 -23.82 -0.82
N LYS A 125 -20.46 -22.75 -0.21
CA LYS A 125 -21.68 -22.08 -0.73
C LYS A 125 -21.51 -21.60 -2.16
N ILE A 126 -20.39 -20.95 -2.51
CA ILE A 126 -20.10 -20.50 -3.88
C ILE A 126 -20.05 -21.70 -4.84
N ASN A 127 -19.42 -22.79 -4.42
CA ASN A 127 -19.33 -24.00 -5.25
C ASN A 127 -20.70 -24.65 -5.45
N THR A 128 -21.57 -24.65 -4.45
CA THR A 128 -22.95 -25.14 -4.58
C THR A 128 -23.73 -24.28 -5.58
N VAL A 129 -23.73 -22.95 -5.41
CA VAL A 129 -24.42 -22.03 -6.34
C VAL A 129 -23.92 -22.21 -7.78
N ARG A 130 -22.61 -22.41 -7.97
CA ARG A 130 -22.05 -22.67 -9.31
C ARG A 130 -22.57 -23.98 -9.92
N LYS A 131 -22.60 -25.07 -9.14
CA LYS A 131 -23.13 -26.36 -9.61
C LYS A 131 -24.61 -26.27 -9.95
N ASP A 132 -25.38 -25.56 -9.11
CA ASP A 132 -26.81 -25.36 -9.34
C ASP A 132 -27.05 -24.55 -10.61
N PHE A 133 -26.25 -23.50 -10.85
CA PHE A 133 -26.27 -22.71 -12.07
C PHE A 133 -25.92 -23.55 -13.31
N ASP A 134 -24.82 -24.32 -13.27
CA ASP A 134 -24.39 -25.15 -14.40
C ASP A 134 -25.46 -26.20 -14.75
N THR A 135 -26.08 -26.81 -13.72
CA THR A 135 -27.17 -27.78 -13.89
C THR A 135 -28.41 -27.12 -14.50
N LEU A 136 -28.81 -25.96 -13.97
CA LEU A 136 -29.94 -25.19 -14.48
C LEU A 136 -29.73 -24.78 -15.94
N MET A 137 -28.54 -24.27 -16.29
CA MET A 137 -28.21 -23.85 -17.65
C MET A 137 -28.17 -25.04 -18.62
N TYR A 138 -27.70 -26.20 -18.17
CA TYR A 138 -27.75 -27.43 -18.96
C TYR A 138 -29.20 -27.86 -19.26
N GLU A 139 -30.05 -27.94 -18.23
CA GLU A 139 -31.45 -28.32 -18.40
C GLU A 139 -32.23 -27.28 -19.22
N PHE A 140 -31.95 -25.99 -19.02
CA PHE A 140 -32.53 -24.91 -19.81
C PHE A 140 -32.14 -25.03 -21.29
N ARG A 141 -30.86 -25.24 -21.60
CA ARG A 141 -30.40 -25.42 -22.98
C ARG A 141 -31.05 -26.63 -23.62
N LYS A 142 -31.09 -27.77 -22.92
CA LYS A 142 -31.76 -28.98 -23.39
C LYS A 142 -33.26 -28.76 -23.64
N PHE A 143 -33.93 -28.04 -22.75
CA PHE A 143 -35.33 -27.66 -22.91
C PHE A 143 -35.53 -26.75 -24.11
N ALA A 144 -34.68 -25.73 -24.28
CA ALA A 144 -34.74 -24.81 -25.40
C ALA A 144 -34.52 -25.53 -26.74
N ASP A 145 -33.51 -26.38 -26.84
CA ASP A 145 -33.22 -27.14 -28.07
C ASP A 145 -34.35 -28.12 -28.43
N THR A 146 -35.04 -28.67 -27.43
CA THR A 146 -36.15 -29.63 -27.65
C THR A 146 -37.45 -28.94 -28.04
N ASN A 147 -37.75 -27.77 -27.46
CA ASN A 147 -39.06 -27.10 -27.60
C ASN A 147 -39.06 -25.89 -28.53
N PHE A 148 -37.88 -25.29 -28.75
CA PHE A 148 -37.66 -24.10 -29.57
C PHE A 148 -36.45 -24.32 -30.50
N PRO A 149 -36.50 -25.33 -31.38
CA PRO A 149 -35.41 -25.59 -32.32
C PRO A 149 -35.11 -24.33 -33.15
N PRO A 150 -33.84 -24.03 -33.44
CA PRO A 150 -33.48 -22.93 -34.33
C PRO A 150 -34.27 -23.03 -35.63
N GLN A 151 -34.74 -21.89 -36.13
CA GLN A 151 -35.36 -21.86 -37.45
C GLN A 151 -34.24 -21.88 -38.48
N ASP A 152 -34.16 -22.95 -39.25
CA ASP A 152 -33.44 -22.92 -40.50
C ASP A 152 -34.21 -21.95 -41.40
N CYS A 153 -33.60 -20.82 -41.76
CA CYS A 153 -34.07 -19.99 -42.86
C CYS A 153 -33.84 -20.73 -44.18
N ALA A 154 -34.46 -21.90 -44.36
CA ALA A 154 -34.69 -22.44 -45.68
C ALA A 154 -35.92 -21.70 -46.20
N SER A 155 -35.69 -20.59 -46.88
CA SER A 155 -36.65 -20.09 -47.85
C SER A 155 -37.06 -21.26 -48.75
N ASP A 156 -38.34 -21.63 -48.68
CA ASP A 156 -38.95 -22.50 -49.67
C ASP A 156 -38.60 -21.98 -51.07
N GLU A 157 -38.11 -22.91 -51.91
CA GLU A 157 -37.74 -22.74 -53.32
C GLU A 157 -36.44 -21.95 -53.59
N ILE A 158 -35.34 -22.68 -53.80
CA ILE A 158 -34.66 -22.80 -55.10
C ILE A 158 -33.58 -23.88 -54.95
N MET A 159 -33.76 -25.02 -55.64
CA MET A 159 -32.66 -25.95 -55.88
C MET A 159 -31.70 -25.33 -56.89
N ILE A 160 -30.58 -24.78 -56.42
CA ILE A 160 -29.40 -24.56 -57.28
C ILE A 160 -28.22 -25.34 -56.70
N ASP A 161 -27.77 -26.22 -57.57
CA ASP A 161 -26.64 -27.13 -57.48
C ASP A 161 -25.30 -26.37 -57.50
N ASN A 162 -24.36 -26.81 -56.68
CA ASN A 162 -22.92 -26.50 -56.63
C ASN A 162 -22.48 -25.03 -56.43
N SER A 163 -21.80 -24.76 -55.31
CA SER A 163 -20.37 -24.39 -55.30
C SER A 163 -19.91 -24.01 -53.89
N ASP A 164 -18.64 -24.32 -53.61
CA ASP A 164 -17.89 -23.88 -52.45
C ASP A 164 -18.03 -22.36 -52.21
N ASP A 165 -18.63 -21.95 -51.10
CA ASP A 165 -18.42 -20.62 -50.53
C ASP A 165 -18.70 -20.63 -49.01
N LEU A 166 -17.62 -20.63 -48.24
CA LEU A 166 -17.58 -20.48 -46.79
C LEU A 166 -17.63 -18.99 -46.41
N GLU A 167 -18.66 -18.25 -46.85
CA GLU A 167 -18.80 -16.81 -46.53
C GLU A 167 -20.24 -16.34 -46.21
N ASN A 168 -21.15 -17.21 -45.75
CA ASN A 168 -22.47 -16.78 -45.23
C ASN A 168 -22.69 -17.14 -43.76
N GLU A 169 -21.84 -16.62 -42.85
CA GLU A 169 -22.17 -16.57 -41.41
C GLU A 169 -23.27 -15.53 -41.10
N ASN A 170 -23.73 -14.77 -42.11
CA ASN A 170 -24.68 -13.67 -41.95
C ASN A 170 -26.17 -14.06 -42.03
N GLU A 171 -26.51 -15.32 -42.28
CA GLU A 171 -27.90 -15.75 -42.57
C GLU A 171 -28.51 -16.71 -41.55
N ILE A 172 -27.83 -17.01 -40.43
CA ILE A 172 -28.39 -17.88 -39.40
C ILE A 172 -29.25 -17.05 -38.43
N MET A 173 -30.55 -17.37 -38.42
CA MET A 173 -31.54 -16.84 -37.47
C MET A 173 -31.07 -17.08 -36.02
N LEU A 174 -31.16 -16.07 -35.16
CA LEU A 174 -30.84 -16.21 -33.74
C LEU A 174 -31.81 -17.19 -33.07
N SER A 175 -31.26 -18.16 -32.35
CA SER A 175 -32.07 -19.08 -31.56
C SER A 175 -32.56 -18.42 -30.26
N LEU A 176 -33.65 -18.95 -29.68
CA LEU A 176 -34.22 -18.39 -28.45
C LEU A 176 -33.21 -18.37 -27.29
N LYS A 177 -32.37 -19.41 -27.17
CA LYS A 177 -31.34 -19.50 -26.13
C LYS A 177 -30.26 -18.43 -26.31
N ASP A 178 -29.86 -18.14 -27.54
CA ASP A 178 -28.83 -17.13 -27.82
C ASP A 178 -29.37 -15.73 -27.50
N MET A 179 -30.62 -15.46 -27.86
CA MET A 179 -31.29 -14.21 -27.47
C MET A 179 -31.35 -14.02 -25.96
N ILE A 180 -31.66 -15.07 -25.19
CA ILE A 180 -31.70 -15.00 -23.72
C ILE A 180 -30.29 -14.82 -23.15
N GLU A 181 -29.29 -15.50 -23.70
CA GLU A 181 -27.89 -15.36 -23.31
C GLU A 181 -27.39 -13.92 -23.51
N ASP A 182 -27.63 -13.35 -24.69
CA ASP A 182 -27.26 -11.96 -24.99
C ASP A 182 -27.93 -10.97 -24.05
N LEU A 183 -29.21 -11.18 -23.74
CA LEU A 183 -29.94 -10.34 -22.79
C LEU A 183 -29.42 -10.47 -21.35
N MET A 184 -29.04 -11.68 -20.91
CA MET A 184 -28.41 -11.90 -19.60
C MET A 184 -27.06 -11.18 -19.53
N ASN A 185 -26.24 -11.35 -20.57
CA ASN A 185 -24.92 -10.73 -20.68
C ASN A 185 -25.02 -9.21 -20.70
N GLN A 186 -25.99 -8.65 -21.42
CA GLN A 186 -26.24 -7.20 -21.45
C GLN A 186 -26.65 -6.67 -20.07
N THR A 187 -27.55 -7.37 -19.40
CA THR A 187 -28.03 -6.98 -18.06
C THR A 187 -26.89 -6.96 -17.04
N TYR A 188 -25.98 -7.94 -17.12
CA TYR A 188 -24.81 -8.02 -16.25
C TYR A 188 -23.74 -6.97 -16.61
N SER A 189 -23.45 -6.79 -17.90
CA SER A 189 -22.35 -5.93 -18.37
C SER A 189 -22.70 -4.45 -18.33
N ASN A 190 -23.97 -4.09 -18.54
CA ASN A 190 -24.46 -2.71 -18.52
C ASN A 190 -25.75 -2.57 -17.68
N PRO A 191 -25.64 -2.57 -16.35
CA PRO A 191 -26.81 -2.55 -15.46
C PRO A 191 -27.62 -1.24 -15.55
N ASN A 192 -26.98 -0.12 -15.92
CA ASN A 192 -27.66 1.18 -16.04
C ASN A 192 -28.49 1.30 -17.33
N ASN A 193 -28.10 0.57 -18.39
CA ASN A 193 -28.83 0.51 -19.64
C ASN A 193 -28.86 -0.93 -20.18
N PRO A 194 -29.74 -1.78 -19.61
CA PRO A 194 -29.79 -3.21 -19.94
C PRO A 194 -30.54 -3.50 -21.24
N TYR A 195 -30.92 -2.47 -22.02
CA TYR A 195 -31.59 -2.66 -23.30
C TYR A 195 -30.58 -3.07 -24.38
N LEU A 196 -30.87 -4.18 -25.03
CA LEU A 196 -30.15 -4.68 -26.19
C LEU A 196 -30.99 -4.45 -27.44
N LYS A 197 -30.35 -3.94 -28.51
CA LYS A 197 -30.98 -3.79 -29.81
C LYS A 197 -30.70 -5.03 -30.65
N PHE A 198 -31.76 -5.69 -31.10
CA PHE A 198 -31.65 -6.82 -32.01
C PHE A 198 -31.76 -6.39 -33.46
N ASP A 199 -31.09 -7.14 -34.33
CA ASP A 199 -31.25 -7.02 -35.78
C ASP A 199 -32.59 -7.66 -36.22
N PRO A 200 -33.53 -6.89 -36.81
CA PRO A 200 -34.81 -7.43 -37.26
C PRO A 200 -34.68 -8.59 -38.24
N ASP A 201 -33.61 -8.61 -39.03
CA ASP A 201 -33.39 -9.62 -40.07
C ASP A 201 -32.86 -10.94 -39.50
N ARG A 202 -32.35 -10.93 -38.26
CA ARG A 202 -31.83 -12.12 -37.56
C ARG A 202 -32.76 -12.65 -36.48
N VAL A 203 -33.80 -11.91 -36.09
CA VAL A 203 -34.65 -12.26 -34.95
C VAL A 203 -36.03 -12.73 -35.38
N TRP A 204 -36.43 -13.88 -34.85
CA TRP A 204 -37.78 -14.38 -35.07
C TRP A 204 -38.80 -13.71 -34.16
N ASN A 205 -39.74 -12.99 -34.74
CA ASN A 205 -40.75 -12.24 -33.98
C ASN A 205 -41.55 -13.11 -32.98
N PRO A 206 -41.92 -14.38 -33.28
CA PRO A 206 -42.52 -15.28 -32.29
C PRO A 206 -41.65 -15.55 -31.05
N TYR A 207 -40.32 -15.59 -31.18
CA TYR A 207 -39.42 -15.69 -30.02
C TYR A 207 -39.47 -14.44 -29.16
N VAL A 208 -39.47 -13.26 -29.78
CA VAL A 208 -39.66 -12.00 -29.07
C VAL A 208 -40.99 -12.00 -28.32
N GLU A 209 -42.09 -12.33 -29.00
CA GLU A 209 -43.41 -12.36 -28.39
C GLU A 209 -43.52 -13.40 -27.27
N THR A 210 -42.86 -14.55 -27.40
CA THR A 210 -42.78 -15.57 -26.34
C THR A 210 -42.12 -15.00 -25.09
N LEU A 211 -40.98 -14.32 -25.23
CA LEU A 211 -40.28 -13.68 -24.12
C LEU A 211 -41.11 -12.59 -23.43
N ILE A 212 -41.82 -11.77 -24.22
CA ILE A 212 -42.69 -10.70 -23.68
C ILE A 212 -43.91 -11.29 -22.97
N ARG A 213 -44.61 -12.26 -23.59
CA ARG A 213 -45.83 -12.87 -23.02
C ARG A 213 -45.56 -13.72 -21.80
N ALA A 214 -44.39 -14.37 -21.75
CA ALA A 214 -43.93 -15.09 -20.57
C ALA A 214 -43.50 -14.15 -19.42
N GLY A 215 -43.44 -12.84 -19.66
CA GLY A 215 -43.00 -11.85 -18.67
C GLY A 215 -41.49 -11.91 -18.38
N ILE A 216 -40.70 -12.52 -19.26
CA ILE A 216 -39.25 -12.69 -19.12
C ILE A 216 -38.52 -11.43 -19.60
N ALA A 217 -39.01 -10.81 -20.67
CA ALA A 217 -38.43 -9.60 -21.25
C ALA A 217 -39.46 -8.45 -21.35
N LYS A 218 -38.96 -7.22 -21.53
CA LYS A 218 -39.76 -6.01 -21.78
C LYS A 218 -39.18 -5.24 -22.98
N ARG A 219 -40.08 -4.74 -23.84
CA ARG A 219 -39.70 -3.82 -24.93
C ARG A 219 -39.34 -2.45 -24.39
N HIS A 220 -38.48 -1.73 -25.10
CA HIS A 220 -38.21 -0.33 -24.81
C HIS A 220 -39.44 0.53 -25.16
N PRO A 221 -39.80 1.54 -24.35
CA PRO A 221 -41.01 2.34 -24.59
C PRO A 221 -40.98 3.11 -25.92
N ASN A 222 -39.79 3.45 -26.42
CA ASN A 222 -39.64 4.28 -27.63
C ASN A 222 -39.04 3.51 -28.83
N ASP A 223 -38.58 2.26 -28.65
CA ASP A 223 -37.98 1.47 -29.74
C ASP A 223 -38.44 0.01 -29.62
N ALA A 224 -39.20 -0.46 -30.61
CA ALA A 224 -39.75 -1.81 -30.62
C ALA A 224 -38.67 -2.90 -30.79
N ASN A 225 -37.50 -2.56 -31.33
CA ASN A 225 -36.40 -3.51 -31.59
C ASN A 225 -35.44 -3.64 -30.41
N MET A 226 -35.69 -2.90 -29.32
CA MET A 226 -34.90 -2.96 -28.10
C MET A 226 -35.64 -3.76 -27.02
N LEU A 227 -34.94 -4.72 -26.44
CA LEU A 227 -35.45 -5.62 -25.39
C LEU A 227 -34.52 -5.59 -24.18
N LYS A 228 -35.07 -5.76 -22.98
CA LYS A 228 -34.31 -6.03 -21.76
C LYS A 228 -34.95 -7.16 -20.97
N LEU A 229 -34.17 -7.84 -20.13
CA LEU A 229 -34.74 -8.76 -19.14
C LEU A 229 -35.52 -8.00 -18.07
N VAL A 230 -36.52 -8.68 -17.53
CA VAL A 230 -37.17 -8.26 -16.29
C VAL A 230 -36.22 -8.52 -15.12
N GLU A 231 -36.30 -7.66 -14.10
CA GLU A 231 -35.58 -7.84 -12.86
C GLU A 231 -36.14 -9.03 -12.08
N PHE A 232 -35.30 -10.04 -11.82
CA PHE A 232 -35.68 -11.27 -11.10
C PHE A 232 -35.35 -11.24 -9.60
N HIS A 233 -34.93 -10.09 -9.06
CA HIS A 233 -34.69 -9.95 -7.62
C HIS A 233 -36.02 -9.84 -6.85
N LEU A 234 -36.28 -10.84 -5.99
CA LEU A 234 -37.32 -10.85 -4.96
C LEU A 234 -36.75 -10.34 -3.64
#